data_AF-A0A7S4HUV7-F1
#
_entry.id   AF-A0A7S4HUV7-F1
#
_cell.length_a   1.000
_cell.length_b   1.000
_cell.length_c   1.000
_cell.angle_alpha   90.00
_cell.angle_beta   90.00
_cell.angle_gamma   90.00
#
_symmetry.space_group_name_H-M   'P 1'
#
loop_
_entity.id
_entity.type
_entity.pdbx_description
1 polymer ?
#
loop_
_entity_poly.entity_id
_entity_poly.type
_entity_poly.pdbx_seq_one_letter_code
_entity_poly.pdbx_strand_id
1 'polypeptide(L)'
;ADRPAGAGTLPRTGSDQRRSQLRERTSQARVESFTRCLDGCCGVTDEAPMRCYGTRGGGACTATVHGMRCAQISKGFASLGMFLCPDCRLAAQVRPTEDHPDPSVLFPRDHPTREIATQASLVEMSRGAEATGASMADFAKLELEYMSNLASLVASVGGVLPRDDPEVFKLFLWWLMTSRERALSLDSIWRVAGSVMARTG
;
A
#
# COMPACT_ATOMS: atom_id res chain seq x y z
N ALA A 1 -37.36 -10.01 -50.11
CA ALA A 1 -37.18 -10.51 -48.73
C ALA A 1 -35.85 -9.95 -48.24
N ASP A 2 -35.93 -8.92 -47.42
CA ASP A 2 -34.80 -8.15 -46.92
C ASP A 2 -34.40 -8.71 -45.55
N ARG A 3 -33.12 -9.03 -45.35
CA ARG A 3 -32.59 -9.61 -44.11
C ARG A 3 -31.64 -8.57 -43.50
N PRO A 4 -31.91 -8.00 -42.31
CA PRO A 4 -31.03 -6.98 -41.77
C PRO A 4 -29.69 -7.62 -41.37
N ALA A 5 -28.61 -6.98 -41.81
CA ALA A 5 -27.24 -7.32 -41.47
C ALA A 5 -27.04 -7.20 -39.95
N GLY A 6 -26.51 -8.27 -39.35
CA GLY A 6 -26.22 -8.34 -37.94
C GLY A 6 -25.22 -7.25 -37.52
N ALA A 7 -25.51 -6.63 -36.37
CA ALA A 7 -24.65 -5.68 -35.71
C ALA A 7 -23.23 -6.27 -35.57
N GLY A 8 -22.27 -5.67 -36.27
CA GLY A 8 -20.87 -6.02 -36.17
C GLY A 8 -20.36 -5.75 -34.77
N THR A 9 -20.08 -6.82 -34.02
CA THR A 9 -19.29 -6.75 -32.79
C THR A 9 -17.90 -6.24 -33.17
N LEU A 10 -17.65 -4.94 -32.97
CA LEU A 10 -16.32 -4.37 -33.14
C LEU A 10 -15.34 -5.15 -32.26
N PRO A 11 -14.18 -5.58 -32.80
CA PRO A 11 -13.18 -6.31 -32.03
C PRO A 11 -12.68 -5.40 -30.91
N ARG A 12 -12.99 -5.78 -29.65
CA ARG A 12 -12.45 -5.11 -28.46
C ARG A 12 -10.94 -5.18 -28.52
N THR A 13 -10.27 -4.03 -28.58
CA THR A 13 -8.81 -4.02 -28.51
C THR A 13 -8.38 -4.44 -27.11
N GLY A 14 -7.19 -5.04 -26.95
CA GLY A 14 -6.67 -5.36 -25.61
C GLY A 14 -6.60 -4.13 -24.67
N SER A 15 -6.54 -2.93 -25.24
CA SER A 15 -6.65 -1.65 -24.53
C SER A 15 -8.03 -1.41 -23.92
N ASP A 16 -9.11 -1.77 -24.63
CA ASP A 16 -10.49 -1.60 -24.15
C ASP A 16 -10.82 -2.59 -23.03
N GLN A 17 -10.33 -3.83 -23.13
CA GLN A 17 -10.46 -4.81 -22.06
C GLN A 17 -9.69 -4.35 -20.81
N ARG A 18 -8.47 -3.83 -20.97
CA ARG A 18 -7.65 -3.32 -19.86
C ARG A 18 -8.27 -2.07 -19.23
N ARG A 19 -8.84 -1.17 -20.03
CA ARG A 19 -9.60 0.01 -19.55
C ARG A 19 -10.85 -0.40 -18.78
N SER A 20 -11.58 -1.42 -19.24
CA SER A 20 -12.76 -1.95 -18.55
C SER A 20 -12.39 -2.54 -17.18
N GLN A 21 -11.32 -3.35 -17.13
CA GLN A 21 -10.81 -3.94 -15.88
C GLN A 21 -10.28 -2.87 -14.90
N LEU A 22 -9.65 -1.81 -15.40
CA LEU A 22 -9.22 -0.68 -14.58
C LEU A 22 -10.43 0.07 -14.00
N ARG A 23 -11.43 0.40 -14.83
CA ARG A 23 -12.66 1.08 -14.39
C ARG A 23 -13.44 0.31 -13.32
N GLU A 24 -13.51 -1.02 -13.45
CA GLU A 24 -14.12 -1.87 -12.43
C GLU A 24 -13.37 -1.78 -11.09
N ARG A 25 -12.03 -1.78 -11.14
CA ARG A 25 -11.16 -1.67 -9.96
C ARG A 25 -11.13 -0.26 -9.38
N THR A 26 -11.55 0.76 -10.11
CA THR A 26 -11.50 2.16 -9.67
C THR A 26 -12.88 2.82 -9.80
N SER A 27 -13.95 2.06 -9.55
CA SER A 27 -15.31 2.59 -9.61
C SER A 27 -15.45 3.80 -8.67
N GLN A 28 -16.27 4.77 -9.05
CA GLN A 28 -16.44 6.00 -8.29
C GLN A 28 -16.88 5.73 -6.84
N ALA A 29 -17.83 4.80 -6.65
CA ALA A 29 -18.27 4.36 -5.33
C ALA A 29 -17.13 3.78 -4.47
N ARG A 30 -16.21 3.04 -5.09
CA ARG A 30 -15.04 2.48 -4.41
C ARG A 30 -14.03 3.57 -4.02
N VAL A 31 -13.79 4.53 -4.91
CA VAL A 31 -12.94 5.70 -4.65
C VAL A 31 -13.50 6.55 -3.50
N GLU A 32 -14.81 6.82 -3.49
CA GLU A 32 -15.49 7.56 -2.43
C GLU A 32 -15.42 6.82 -1.08
N SER A 33 -15.68 5.51 -1.08
CA SER A 33 -15.58 4.66 0.12
C SER A 33 -14.16 4.65 0.70
N PHE A 34 -13.16 4.45 -0.15
CA PHE A 34 -11.76 4.47 0.22
C PHE A 34 -11.34 5.83 0.81
N THR A 35 -11.75 6.93 0.17
CA THR A 35 -11.44 8.30 0.60
C THR A 35 -12.07 8.60 1.96
N ARG A 36 -13.36 8.26 2.14
CA ARG A 36 -14.06 8.41 3.43
C ARG A 36 -13.39 7.63 4.56
N CYS A 37 -12.80 6.48 4.24
CA CYS A 37 -12.08 5.68 5.22
C CYS A 37 -10.73 6.29 5.60
N LEU A 38 -9.98 6.86 4.65
CA LEU A 38 -8.76 7.61 4.95
C LEU A 38 -9.03 8.80 5.88
N ASP A 39 -10.23 9.35 5.82
CA ASP A 39 -10.67 10.46 6.67
C ASP A 39 -11.15 10.00 8.06
N GLY A 40 -11.18 8.69 8.33
CA GLY A 40 -11.75 8.13 9.56
C GLY A 40 -13.28 8.14 9.61
N CYS A 41 -13.96 8.50 8.52
CA CYS A 41 -15.42 8.70 8.46
C CYS A 41 -16.20 7.48 7.96
N CYS A 42 -15.59 6.30 7.90
CA CYS A 42 -16.23 5.10 7.31
C CYS A 42 -17.17 4.34 8.27
N GLY A 43 -17.06 4.56 9.58
CA GLY A 43 -17.90 3.90 10.59
C GLY A 43 -17.66 2.39 10.77
N VAL A 44 -16.65 1.83 10.10
CA VAL A 44 -16.27 0.42 10.23
C VAL A 44 -15.45 0.24 11.50
N THR A 45 -15.84 -0.72 12.34
CA THR A 45 -15.19 -1.03 13.63
C THR A 45 -14.85 -2.51 13.79
N ASP A 46 -15.34 -3.35 12.89
CA ASP A 46 -15.26 -4.82 12.93
C ASP A 46 -14.12 -5.39 12.05
N GLU A 47 -13.32 -4.52 11.42
CA GLU A 47 -12.16 -4.89 10.61
C GLU A 47 -10.91 -4.18 11.15
N ALA A 48 -9.81 -4.89 11.33
CA ALA A 48 -8.52 -4.26 11.64
C ALA A 48 -8.03 -3.46 10.42
N PRO A 49 -7.69 -2.17 10.57
CA PRO A 49 -7.30 -1.36 9.43
C PRO A 49 -5.87 -1.68 8.96
N MET A 50 -5.66 -1.60 7.65
CA MET A 50 -4.35 -1.53 7.03
C MET A 50 -3.72 -0.16 7.31
N ARG A 51 -2.39 -0.11 7.38
CA ARG A 51 -1.61 1.11 7.67
C ARG A 51 -0.79 1.54 6.46
N CYS A 52 -0.66 2.84 6.27
CA CYS A 52 0.22 3.40 5.27
C CYS A 52 1.68 3.08 5.62
N TYR A 53 2.49 2.69 4.64
CA TYR A 53 3.92 2.47 4.83
C TYR A 53 4.81 3.67 4.44
N GLY A 54 4.22 4.75 3.92
CA GLY A 54 4.98 5.93 3.52
C GLY A 54 5.40 6.80 4.71
N THR A 55 6.23 7.80 4.42
CA THR A 55 6.76 8.76 5.39
C THR A 55 6.22 10.16 5.08
N ARG A 56 5.85 10.94 6.12
CA ARG A 56 5.40 12.33 5.98
C ARG A 56 5.84 13.15 7.18
N GLY A 57 6.32 14.38 6.95
CA GLY A 57 6.75 15.28 8.02
C GLY A 57 7.89 14.72 8.88
N GLY A 58 8.77 13.88 8.31
CA GLY A 58 9.88 13.26 9.03
C GLY A 58 9.52 12.03 9.88
N GLY A 59 8.27 11.53 9.82
CA GLY A 59 7.84 10.34 10.53
C GLY A 59 6.93 9.41 9.73
N ALA A 60 6.61 8.25 10.29
CA ALA A 60 5.73 7.27 9.66
C ALA A 60 4.33 7.84 9.41
N CYS A 61 3.76 7.59 8.23
CA CYS A 61 2.41 8.02 7.89
C CYS A 61 1.37 7.32 8.76
N THR A 62 0.43 8.09 9.28
CA THR A 62 -0.64 7.59 10.15
C THR A 62 -1.91 7.18 9.40
N ALA A 63 -1.94 7.31 8.07
CA ALA A 63 -3.12 7.00 7.29
C ALA A 63 -3.49 5.51 7.38
N THR A 64 -4.77 5.24 7.55
CA THR A 64 -5.29 3.87 7.71
C THR A 64 -6.50 3.62 6.80
N VAL A 65 -6.69 2.37 6.39
CA VAL A 65 -7.86 1.98 5.59
C VAL A 65 -8.32 0.57 5.90
N HIS A 66 -9.63 0.32 5.92
CA HIS A 66 -10.17 -1.04 5.95
C HIS A 66 -10.09 -1.66 4.56
N GLY A 67 -9.36 -2.77 4.43
CA GLY A 67 -9.10 -3.41 3.15
C GLY A 67 -10.38 -3.96 2.52
N MET A 68 -11.11 -4.79 3.25
CA MET A 68 -12.29 -5.46 2.70
C MET A 68 -13.49 -4.52 2.65
N ARG A 69 -13.82 -3.85 3.76
CA ARG A 69 -15.06 -3.05 3.87
C ARG A 69 -14.97 -1.74 3.08
N CYS A 70 -13.82 -1.06 3.12
CA CYS A 70 -13.69 0.28 2.53
C CYS A 70 -12.95 0.30 1.20
N ALA A 71 -11.82 -0.42 1.10
CA ALA A 71 -11.05 -0.53 -0.11
C ALA A 71 -11.55 -1.65 -1.04
N GLN A 72 -12.48 -2.51 -0.60
CA GLN A 72 -13.08 -3.59 -1.39
C GLN A 72 -12.04 -4.51 -2.06
N ILE A 73 -10.95 -4.84 -1.34
CA ILE A 73 -9.96 -5.83 -1.77
C ILE A 73 -10.24 -7.19 -1.11
N SER A 74 -9.67 -8.27 -1.68
CA SER A 74 -9.86 -9.61 -1.12
C SER A 74 -9.19 -9.73 0.26
N LYS A 75 -9.71 -10.65 1.09
CA LYS A 75 -9.16 -10.94 2.42
C LYS A 75 -7.65 -11.19 2.42
N GLY A 76 -7.13 -11.86 1.39
CA GLY A 76 -5.69 -12.11 1.24
C GLY A 76 -4.88 -10.82 1.18
N PHE A 77 -5.32 -9.83 0.38
CA PHE A 77 -4.65 -8.54 0.31
C PHE A 77 -4.92 -7.65 1.52
N ALA A 78 -6.12 -7.70 2.10
CA ALA A 78 -6.39 -7.00 3.35
C ALA A 78 -5.49 -7.49 4.49
N SER A 79 -5.20 -8.80 4.54
CA SER A 79 -4.33 -9.41 5.54
C SER A 79 -2.86 -8.97 5.47
N LEU A 80 -2.43 -8.32 4.37
CA LEU A 80 -1.13 -7.66 4.29
C LEU A 80 -0.99 -6.55 5.34
N GLY A 81 -2.10 -5.92 5.72
CA GLY A 81 -2.09 -4.85 6.71
C GLY A 81 -1.35 -3.58 6.28
N MET A 82 -0.88 -3.49 5.03
CA MET A 82 -0.08 -2.38 4.55
C MET A 82 -0.53 -1.88 3.18
N PHE A 83 -0.47 -0.58 2.97
CA PHE A 83 -0.73 0.09 1.68
C PHE A 83 0.07 1.38 1.58
N LEU A 84 0.06 2.03 0.40
CA LEU A 84 0.59 3.39 0.24
C LEU A 84 -0.56 4.34 -0.07
N CYS A 85 -0.75 5.34 0.80
CA CYS A 85 -1.86 6.29 0.68
C CYS A 85 -1.62 7.30 -0.46
N PRO A 86 -2.69 7.93 -0.99
CA PRO A 86 -2.58 8.88 -2.10
C PRO A 86 -1.65 10.05 -1.78
N ASP A 87 -1.69 10.53 -0.54
CA ASP A 87 -0.88 11.66 -0.11
C ASP A 87 0.63 11.34 -0.09
N CYS A 88 1.03 10.17 0.42
CA CYS A 88 2.43 9.73 0.38
C CYS A 88 2.89 9.46 -1.06
N ARG A 89 1.99 9.00 -1.95
CA ARG A 89 2.32 8.89 -3.38
C ARG A 89 2.62 10.24 -4.01
N LEU A 90 1.81 11.25 -3.71
CA LEU A 90 2.00 12.61 -4.22
C LEU A 90 3.26 13.25 -3.62
N ALA A 91 3.53 13.00 -2.34
CA ALA A 91 4.76 13.43 -1.68
C ALA A 91 6.02 12.95 -2.41
N ALA A 92 6.03 11.70 -2.89
CA ALA A 92 7.15 11.16 -3.64
C ALA A 92 7.36 11.84 -5.02
N GLN A 93 6.35 12.53 -5.55
CA GLN A 93 6.41 13.21 -6.84
C GLN A 93 6.85 14.68 -6.73
N VAL A 94 6.88 15.23 -5.51
CA VAL A 94 7.18 16.65 -5.28
C VAL A 94 8.35 16.78 -4.32
N ARG A 95 9.39 17.50 -4.74
CA ARG A 95 10.45 17.90 -3.80
C ARG A 95 9.88 18.97 -2.86
N PRO A 96 9.94 18.80 -1.54
CA PRO A 96 9.60 19.85 -0.61
C PRO A 96 10.50 21.06 -0.89
N THR A 97 9.91 22.22 -1.15
CA THR A 97 10.61 23.51 -1.14
C THR A 97 10.10 24.31 0.05
N GLU A 98 10.86 25.30 0.52
CA GLU A 98 10.49 26.14 1.67
C GLU A 98 9.10 26.82 1.48
N ASP A 99 8.69 27.05 0.23
CA ASP A 99 7.40 27.64 -0.13
C ASP A 99 6.22 26.64 -0.14
N HIS A 100 6.47 25.32 -0.16
CA HIS A 100 5.42 24.29 -0.28
C HIS A 100 5.71 23.07 0.60
N PRO A 101 5.39 23.15 1.91
CA PRO A 101 5.79 22.14 2.88
C PRO A 101 4.94 20.86 2.84
N ASP A 102 3.76 20.87 2.20
CA ASP A 102 2.84 19.73 2.24
C ASP A 102 2.12 19.46 0.90
N PRO A 103 2.25 18.25 0.33
CA PRO A 103 1.50 17.81 -0.85
C PRO A 103 -0.02 17.97 -0.77
N SER A 104 -0.62 17.95 0.43
CA SER A 104 -2.07 18.16 0.56
C SER A 104 -2.51 19.60 0.29
N VAL A 105 -1.59 20.57 0.36
CA VAL A 105 -1.84 21.96 -0.03
C VAL A 105 -1.76 22.11 -1.55
N LEU A 106 -0.79 21.45 -2.18
CA LEU A 106 -0.59 21.44 -3.63
C LEU A 106 -1.68 20.66 -4.37
N PHE A 107 -2.20 19.60 -3.76
CA PHE A 107 -3.18 18.70 -4.34
C PHE A 107 -4.41 18.57 -3.41
N PRO A 108 -5.32 19.55 -3.44
CA PRO A 108 -6.58 19.45 -2.70
C PRO A 108 -7.42 18.25 -3.16
N ARG A 109 -8.49 17.94 -2.41
CA ARG A 109 -9.26 16.69 -2.57
C ARG A 109 -9.80 16.45 -3.98
N ASP A 110 -10.25 17.52 -4.60
CA ASP A 110 -10.84 17.59 -5.94
C ASP A 110 -9.80 17.72 -7.04
N HIS A 111 -8.51 17.79 -6.71
CA HIS A 111 -7.46 17.89 -7.70
C HIS A 111 -7.35 16.60 -8.54
N PRO A 112 -7.33 16.68 -9.88
CA PRO A 112 -7.33 15.49 -10.75
C PRO A 112 -6.13 14.56 -10.49
N THR A 113 -4.96 15.12 -10.17
CA THR A 113 -3.78 14.32 -9.78
C THR A 113 -4.01 13.50 -8.51
N ARG A 114 -4.80 14.01 -7.55
CA ARG A 114 -5.12 13.27 -6.33
C ARG A 114 -6.09 12.13 -6.61
N GLU A 115 -7.03 12.32 -7.52
CA GLU A 115 -7.90 11.25 -8.00
C GLU A 115 -7.05 10.12 -8.63
N ILE A 116 -6.09 10.47 -9.49
CA ILE A 116 -5.16 9.50 -10.09
C ILE A 116 -4.35 8.75 -9.01
N ALA A 117 -3.81 9.45 -8.02
CA ALA A 117 -3.07 8.82 -6.91
C ALA A 117 -3.97 7.89 -6.07
N THR A 118 -5.24 8.23 -5.92
CA THR A 118 -6.25 7.43 -5.23
C THR A 118 -6.55 6.15 -6.00
N GLN A 119 -6.80 6.28 -7.30
CA GLN A 119 -7.00 5.14 -8.20
C GLN A 119 -5.77 4.24 -8.25
N ALA A 120 -4.56 4.81 -8.30
CA ALA A 120 -3.31 4.05 -8.27
C ALA A 120 -3.16 3.24 -6.98
N SER A 121 -3.54 3.82 -5.83
CA SER A 121 -3.55 3.13 -4.53
C SER A 121 -4.49 1.92 -4.55
N LEU A 122 -5.71 2.09 -5.03
CA LEU A 122 -6.70 1.01 -5.16
C LEU A 122 -6.23 -0.08 -6.13
N VAL A 123 -5.66 0.31 -7.26
CA VAL A 123 -5.12 -0.63 -8.26
C VAL A 123 -3.97 -1.44 -7.65
N GLU A 124 -3.03 -0.81 -6.95
CA GLU A 124 -1.90 -1.52 -6.33
C GLU A 124 -2.37 -2.57 -5.32
N MET A 125 -3.31 -2.22 -4.45
CA MET A 125 -3.89 -3.16 -3.49
C MET A 125 -4.74 -4.26 -4.14
N SER A 126 -5.15 -4.06 -5.40
CA SER A 126 -5.97 -5.01 -6.17
C SER A 126 -5.15 -5.84 -7.16
N ARG A 127 -3.88 -5.52 -7.40
CA ARG A 127 -3.00 -6.29 -8.29
C ARG A 127 -2.50 -7.51 -7.54
N GLY A 128 -3.16 -8.65 -7.77
CA GLY A 128 -2.55 -9.94 -7.53
C GLY A 128 -1.35 -10.13 -8.43
N ALA A 129 -0.17 -9.81 -7.91
CA ALA A 129 1.07 -10.41 -8.37
C ALA A 129 1.31 -11.65 -7.51
N GLU A 130 1.59 -12.75 -8.19
CA GLU A 130 1.66 -14.11 -7.68
C GLU A 130 2.60 -14.24 -6.46
N ALA A 131 2.14 -14.98 -5.45
CA ALA A 131 2.93 -15.53 -4.34
C ALA A 131 3.61 -14.60 -3.30
N THR A 132 3.34 -13.28 -3.26
CA THR A 132 4.01 -12.36 -2.30
C THR A 132 3.14 -11.83 -1.14
N GLY A 133 1.84 -12.11 -1.15
CA GLY A 133 0.89 -11.62 -0.13
C GLY A 133 1.19 -12.15 1.28
N ALA A 134 1.28 -13.47 1.44
CA ALA A 134 1.55 -14.09 2.73
C ALA A 134 2.94 -13.72 3.27
N SER A 135 3.95 -13.69 2.41
CA SER A 135 5.33 -13.40 2.81
C SER A 135 5.57 -11.94 3.17
N MET A 136 4.88 -10.98 2.54
CA MET A 136 4.93 -9.56 2.93
C MET A 136 4.18 -9.29 4.25
N ALA A 137 3.05 -9.97 4.49
CA ALA A 137 2.35 -9.91 5.76
C ALA A 137 3.20 -10.49 6.89
N ASP A 138 3.86 -11.62 6.63
CA ASP A 138 4.78 -12.25 7.57
C ASP A 138 5.99 -11.35 7.82
N PHE A 139 6.52 -10.68 6.79
CA PHE A 139 7.58 -9.69 6.94
C PHE A 139 7.16 -8.52 7.84
N ALA A 140 5.99 -7.92 7.60
CA ALA A 140 5.48 -6.80 8.40
C ALA A 140 5.25 -7.19 9.87
N LYS A 141 4.76 -8.41 10.13
CA LYS A 141 4.63 -8.92 11.50
C LYS A 141 5.98 -9.10 12.17
N LEU A 142 6.95 -9.69 11.47
CA LEU A 142 8.31 -9.87 11.99
C LEU A 142 8.97 -8.52 12.28
N GLU A 143 8.73 -7.54 11.44
CA GLU A 143 9.22 -6.17 11.63
C GLU A 143 8.67 -5.54 12.91
N LEU A 144 7.35 -5.66 13.15
CA LEU A 144 6.71 -5.19 14.38
C LEU A 144 7.19 -5.96 15.62
N GLU A 145 7.39 -7.26 15.52
CA GLU A 145 7.94 -8.09 16.61
C GLU A 145 9.38 -7.69 16.96
N TYR A 146 10.22 -7.45 15.95
CA TYR A 146 11.58 -6.95 16.13
C TYR A 146 11.59 -5.59 16.83
N MET A 147 10.74 -4.67 16.39
CA MET A 147 10.62 -3.36 17.03
C MET A 147 10.08 -3.45 18.47
N SER A 148 9.19 -4.41 18.74
CA SER A 148 8.67 -4.66 20.08
C SER A 148 9.75 -5.23 21.02
N ASN A 149 10.68 -6.04 20.51
CA ASN A 149 11.84 -6.50 21.27
C ASN A 149 12.84 -5.39 21.58
N LEU A 150 12.88 -4.35 20.74
CA LEU A 150 13.68 -3.15 20.95
C LEU A 150 12.93 -2.07 21.75
N ALA A 151 11.70 -2.32 22.21
CA ALA A 151 10.81 -1.31 22.78
C ALA A 151 11.41 -0.54 23.97
N SER A 152 12.27 -1.17 24.79
CA SER A 152 12.98 -0.49 25.88
C SER A 152 14.04 0.50 25.39
N LEU A 153 14.58 0.31 24.18
CA LEU A 153 15.59 1.17 23.54
C LEU A 153 14.96 2.21 22.59
N VAL A 154 13.84 1.86 21.97
CA VAL A 154 13.18 2.63 20.90
C VAL A 154 12.22 3.68 21.45
N ALA A 155 11.62 3.45 22.63
CA ALA A 155 10.70 4.39 23.26
C ALA A 155 11.31 5.77 23.60
N SER A 156 12.64 5.88 23.64
CA SER A 156 13.35 7.13 24.00
C SER A 156 13.87 7.95 22.81
N VAL A 157 13.96 7.38 21.60
CA VAL A 157 14.69 8.03 20.48
C VAL A 157 13.92 8.02 19.14
N GLY A 158 12.79 7.32 19.06
CA GLY A 158 12.05 7.13 17.81
C GLY A 158 12.65 6.00 16.98
N GLY A 159 11.87 4.93 16.78
CA GLY A 159 12.35 3.72 16.10
C GLY A 159 12.30 3.87 14.59
N VAL A 160 13.41 3.54 13.93
CA VAL A 160 13.46 3.38 12.47
C VAL A 160 13.07 1.94 12.15
N LEU A 161 12.18 1.73 11.17
CA LEU A 161 11.77 0.38 10.78
C LEU A 161 12.83 -0.26 9.87
N PRO A 162 13.03 -1.59 9.95
CA PRO A 162 13.90 -2.34 9.05
C PRO A 162 13.72 -2.08 7.56
N ARG A 163 12.52 -1.77 7.08
CA ARG A 163 12.30 -1.42 5.67
C ARG A 163 12.85 -0.04 5.27
N ASP A 164 13.01 0.86 6.24
CA ASP A 164 13.30 2.28 6.01
C ASP A 164 14.80 2.60 6.03
N ASP A 165 15.62 1.71 6.61
CA ASP A 165 17.08 1.90 6.71
C ASP A 165 17.84 0.57 6.50
N PRO A 166 18.85 0.55 5.62
CA PRO A 166 19.59 -0.67 5.29
C PRO A 166 20.47 -1.20 6.43
N GLU A 167 20.93 -0.36 7.37
CA GLU A 167 21.67 -0.83 8.55
C GLU A 167 20.73 -1.44 9.59
N VAL A 168 19.56 -0.83 9.81
CA VAL A 168 18.49 -1.41 10.65
C VAL A 168 18.01 -2.74 10.06
N PHE A 169 17.93 -2.83 8.73
CA PHE A 169 17.60 -4.07 8.03
C PHE A 169 18.61 -5.20 8.31
N LYS A 170 19.92 -4.91 8.29
CA LYS A 170 20.95 -5.92 8.62
C LYS A 170 20.82 -6.43 10.05
N LEU A 171 20.54 -5.54 11.01
CA LEU A 171 20.33 -5.90 12.41
C LEU A 171 19.06 -6.75 12.59
N PHE A 172 17.99 -6.42 11.88
CA PHE A 172 16.77 -7.21 11.82
C PHE A 172 17.02 -8.63 11.29
N LEU A 173 17.81 -8.79 10.23
CA LEU A 173 18.18 -10.11 9.71
C LEU A 173 19.01 -10.90 10.70
N TRP A 174 19.95 -10.25 11.38
CA TRP A 174 20.77 -10.89 12.40
C TRP A 174 19.91 -11.38 13.59
N TRP A 175 18.97 -10.55 14.05
CA TRP A 175 17.98 -10.94 15.07
C TRP A 175 17.13 -12.13 14.60
N LEU A 176 16.67 -12.11 13.36
CA LEU A 176 15.85 -13.17 12.79
C LEU A 176 16.59 -14.51 12.73
N MET A 177 17.88 -14.51 12.40
CA MET A 177 18.72 -15.70 12.34
C MET A 177 19.04 -16.26 13.74
N THR A 178 19.31 -15.38 14.71
CA THR A 178 19.81 -15.77 16.03
C THR A 178 18.71 -16.04 17.06
N SER A 179 17.59 -15.29 17.02
CA SER A 179 16.54 -15.34 18.04
C SER A 179 15.35 -16.24 17.68
N ARG A 180 15.18 -16.58 16.39
CA ARG A 180 14.04 -17.38 15.90
C ARG A 180 14.45 -18.68 15.21
N GLU A 181 15.74 -19.00 15.15
CA GLU A 181 16.29 -20.21 14.47
C GLU A 181 15.78 -20.41 13.03
N ARG A 182 15.46 -19.32 12.30
CA ARG A 182 14.85 -19.38 10.95
C ARG A 182 15.86 -19.33 9.80
N ALA A 183 17.06 -19.88 10.00
CA ALA A 183 18.14 -19.87 9.00
C ALA A 183 17.72 -20.45 7.63
N LEU A 184 16.78 -21.40 7.61
CA LEU A 184 16.27 -22.06 6.39
C LEU A 184 15.34 -21.20 5.51
N SER A 185 14.94 -20.00 5.97
CA SER A 185 14.04 -19.11 5.23
C SER A 185 14.68 -17.79 4.76
N LEU A 186 15.99 -17.63 4.99
CA LEU A 186 16.72 -16.37 4.77
C LEU A 186 16.60 -15.87 3.33
N ASP A 187 16.77 -16.73 2.32
CA ASP A 187 16.68 -16.33 0.90
C ASP A 187 15.25 -15.88 0.51
N SER A 188 14.23 -16.53 1.06
CA SER A 188 12.83 -16.15 0.80
C SER A 188 12.50 -14.80 1.44
N ILE A 189 12.99 -14.56 2.65
CA ILE A 189 12.79 -13.30 3.38
C ILE A 189 13.63 -12.19 2.75
N TRP A 190 14.84 -12.48 2.29
CA TRP A 190 15.68 -11.52 1.56
C TRP A 190 15.04 -11.08 0.24
N ARG A 191 14.49 -12.01 -0.56
CA ARG A 191 13.77 -11.65 -1.80
C ARG A 191 12.52 -10.81 -1.53
N VAL A 192 11.79 -11.14 -0.47
CA VAL A 192 10.59 -10.40 -0.07
C VAL A 192 10.96 -9.03 0.47
N ALA A 193 11.98 -8.94 1.33
CA ALA A 193 12.48 -7.68 1.87
C ALA A 193 13.05 -6.79 0.77
N GLY A 194 13.83 -7.32 -0.16
CA GLY A 194 14.27 -6.56 -1.34
C GLY A 194 13.10 -6.05 -2.18
N SER A 195 12.01 -6.82 -2.29
CA SER A 195 10.78 -6.38 -2.97
C SER A 195 10.01 -5.32 -2.18
N VAL A 196 10.07 -5.34 -0.85
CA VAL A 196 9.47 -4.32 0.03
C VAL A 196 10.30 -3.04 -0.01
N MET A 197 11.63 -3.13 0.15
CA MET A 197 12.57 -2.01 0.11
C MET A 197 12.53 -1.30 -1.25
N ALA A 198 12.50 -2.05 -2.35
CA ALA A 198 12.35 -1.46 -3.70
C ALA A 198 10.98 -0.78 -3.95
N ARG A 199 9.97 -1.03 -3.09
CA ARG A 199 8.64 -0.40 -3.16
C ARG A 199 8.43 0.72 -2.14
N THR A 200 9.33 0.85 -1.16
CA THR A 200 9.25 1.78 -0.03
C THR A 200 10.31 2.86 -0.09
N GLY A 201 11.43 2.62 -0.80
CA GLY A 201 12.47 3.60 -1.12
C GLY A 201 12.13 4.54 -2.27
#